data_AF-A0A103EER8-F1
#
_entry.id   AF-A0A103EER8-F1
#
_cell.length_a   1.000
_cell.length_b   1.000
_cell.length_c   1.000
_cell.angle_alpha   90.00
_cell.angle_beta   90.00
_cell.angle_gamma   90.00
#
_symmetry.space_group_name_H-M   'P 1'
#
loop_
_entity.id
_entity.type
_entity.pdbx_description
1 polymer ?
#
loop_
_entity_poly.entity_id
_entity_poly.type
_entity_poly.pdbx_seq_one_letter_code
_entity_poly.pdbx_strand_id
1 'polypeptide(L)'
;MTKHHPPYPAEFRQQIVELVKAGRNPSELAREFGCTSTSIQSWVKQNRGDASAPKAAAPLTSAEREELHRLRREVKQLRVERDILGKATAWFAVKGEKIFTPSSNS
;
A
#
# COMPACT_ATOMS: atom_id res chain seq x y z
N MET A 1 9.89 -31.73 -31.18
CA MET A 1 9.19 -31.93 -29.89
C MET A 1 9.49 -30.75 -28.99
N THR A 2 8.50 -29.95 -28.62
CA THR A 2 8.66 -28.82 -27.69
C THR A 2 8.90 -29.38 -26.28
N LYS A 3 10.03 -29.04 -25.66
CA LYS A 3 10.32 -29.43 -24.28
C LYS A 3 9.41 -28.62 -23.36
N HIS A 4 8.34 -29.24 -22.87
CA HIS A 4 7.43 -28.60 -21.92
C HIS A 4 8.05 -28.66 -20.51
N HIS A 5 8.46 -27.52 -19.98
CA HIS A 5 8.95 -27.46 -18.60
C HIS A 5 7.75 -27.41 -17.64
N PRO A 6 7.75 -28.15 -16.53
CA PRO A 6 6.71 -28.00 -15.52
C PRO A 6 6.68 -26.55 -15.00
N PRO A 7 5.48 -25.99 -14.74
CA PRO A 7 5.35 -24.67 -14.14
C PRO A 7 6.07 -24.58 -12.80
N TYR A 8 6.58 -23.41 -12.46
CA TYR A 8 7.18 -23.17 -11.15
C TYR A 8 6.14 -23.36 -10.02
N PRO A 9 6.54 -23.97 -8.88
CA PRO A 9 5.68 -24.07 -7.70
C PRO A 9 5.14 -22.70 -7.27
N ALA A 10 3.93 -22.67 -6.69
CA ALA A 10 3.31 -21.41 -6.26
C ALA A 10 4.12 -20.73 -5.14
N GLU A 11 4.60 -21.51 -4.18
CA GLU A 11 5.41 -21.04 -3.05
C GLU A 11 6.70 -20.36 -3.52
N PHE A 12 7.40 -20.99 -4.48
CA PHE A 12 8.61 -20.43 -5.08
C PHE A 12 8.34 -19.08 -5.74
N ARG A 13 7.25 -18.98 -6.53
CA ARG A 13 6.85 -17.72 -7.16
C ARG A 13 6.56 -16.63 -6.13
N GLN A 14 5.90 -16.99 -5.01
CA GLN A 14 5.58 -16.07 -3.94
C GLN A 14 6.83 -15.55 -3.23
N GLN A 15 7.77 -16.43 -2.88
CA GLN A 15 9.04 -16.05 -2.25
C GLN A 15 9.84 -15.07 -3.13
N ILE A 16 9.92 -15.34 -4.44
CA ILE A 16 10.59 -14.44 -5.38
C ILE A 16 9.90 -13.07 -5.45
N VAL A 17 8.57 -13.04 -5.43
CA VAL A 17 7.81 -11.78 -5.40
C VAL A 17 8.06 -10.99 -4.10
N GLU A 18 8.13 -11.66 -2.96
CA GLU A 18 8.44 -11.03 -1.66
C GLU A 18 9.85 -10.41 -1.65
N LEU A 19 10.85 -11.09 -2.22
CA LEU A 19 12.20 -10.55 -2.38
C LEU A 19 12.22 -9.29 -3.26
N VAL A 20 11.44 -9.26 -4.35
CA VAL A 20 11.31 -8.06 -5.18
C VAL A 20 10.60 -6.93 -4.42
N LYS A 21 9.57 -7.23 -3.62
CA LYS A 21 8.91 -6.24 -2.75
C LYS A 21 9.87 -5.68 -1.69
N ALA A 22 10.81 -6.48 -1.22
CA ALA A 22 11.89 -6.08 -0.31
C ALA A 22 13.01 -5.27 -1.01
N GLY A 23 12.90 -5.00 -2.32
CA GLY A 23 13.80 -4.13 -3.06
C GLY A 23 14.90 -4.84 -3.86
N ARG A 24 14.91 -6.18 -3.90
CA ARG A 24 15.88 -6.94 -4.72
C ARG A 24 15.58 -6.77 -6.22
N ASN A 25 16.64 -6.75 -7.03
CA ASN A 25 16.52 -6.59 -8.48
C ASN A 25 16.06 -7.91 -9.16
N PRO A 26 14.97 -7.91 -9.97
CA PRO A 26 14.53 -9.08 -10.72
C PRO A 26 15.62 -9.73 -11.60
N SER A 27 16.53 -8.96 -12.19
CA SER A 27 17.60 -9.52 -13.03
C SER A 27 18.66 -10.28 -12.23
N GLU A 28 18.90 -9.86 -10.98
CA GLU A 28 19.81 -10.53 -10.06
C GLU A 28 19.21 -11.84 -9.57
N LEU A 29 17.94 -11.80 -9.13
CA LEU A 29 17.17 -12.97 -8.71
C LEU A 29 17.02 -14.00 -9.84
N ALA A 30 16.85 -13.55 -11.09
CA ALA A 30 16.82 -14.42 -12.26
C ALA A 30 18.09 -15.27 -12.38
N ARG A 31 19.26 -14.63 -12.21
CA ARG A 31 20.56 -15.30 -12.27
C ARG A 31 20.80 -16.22 -11.07
N GLU A 32 20.39 -15.79 -9.88
CA GLU A 32 20.55 -16.55 -8.62
C GLU A 32 19.70 -17.82 -8.60
N PHE A 33 18.44 -17.72 -9.01
CA PHE A 33 17.47 -18.81 -8.92
C PHE A 33 17.22 -19.55 -10.25
N GLY A 34 18.01 -19.24 -11.29
CA GLY A 34 17.92 -19.92 -12.59
C GLY A 34 16.60 -19.70 -13.34
N CYS A 35 15.91 -18.59 -13.07
CA CYS A 35 14.66 -18.23 -13.75
C CYS A 35 14.86 -17.02 -14.67
N THR A 36 13.85 -16.66 -15.47
CA THR A 36 13.95 -15.49 -16.35
C THR A 36 13.43 -14.24 -15.66
N SER A 37 14.10 -13.09 -15.86
CA SER A 37 13.62 -11.80 -15.32
C SER A 37 12.20 -11.47 -15.79
N THR A 38 11.83 -11.91 -17.00
CA THR A 38 10.48 -11.75 -17.56
C THR A 38 9.44 -12.54 -16.76
N SER A 39 9.75 -13.78 -16.36
CA SER A 39 8.87 -14.58 -15.49
C SER A 39 8.67 -13.91 -14.14
N ILE A 40 9.75 -13.42 -13.52
CA ILE A 40 9.69 -12.69 -12.25
C ILE A 40 8.80 -11.45 -12.37
N GLN A 41 9.01 -10.63 -13.40
CA GLN A 41 8.19 -9.44 -13.63
C GLN A 41 6.71 -9.78 -13.86
N SER A 42 6.42 -10.90 -14.53
CA SER A 42 5.05 -11.40 -14.72
C SER A 42 4.40 -11.76 -13.37
N TRP A 43 5.10 -12.49 -12.49
CA TRP A 43 4.60 -12.84 -11.17
C TRP A 43 4.39 -11.61 -10.28
N VAL A 44 5.31 -10.64 -10.32
CA VAL A 44 5.16 -9.36 -9.61
C VAL A 44 3.94 -8.59 -10.10
N LYS A 45 3.71 -8.54 -11.42
CA LYS A 45 2.51 -7.91 -12.00
C LYS A 45 1.22 -8.62 -11.60
N GLN A 46 1.19 -9.95 -11.63
CA GLN A 46 0.04 -10.75 -11.20
C GLN A 46 -0.26 -10.53 -9.71
N ASN A 47 0.76 -10.53 -8.86
CA ASN A 47 0.61 -10.31 -7.42
C ASN A 47 0.24 -8.85 -7.06
N ARG A 48 0.64 -7.87 -7.89
CA ARG A 48 0.13 -6.49 -7.83
C ARG A 48 -1.31 -6.39 -8.32
N GLY A 49 -1.69 -7.22 -9.30
CA GLY A 49 -3.07 -7.35 -9.77
C GLY A 49 -3.99 -7.97 -8.72
N ASP A 50 -3.54 -8.96 -7.95
CA ASP A 50 -4.37 -9.50 -6.85
C ASP A 50 -4.52 -8.51 -5.68
N ALA A 51 -3.59 -7.57 -5.52
CA ALA A 51 -3.66 -6.51 -4.51
C ALA A 51 -4.30 -5.20 -5.02
N SER A 52 -4.45 -4.99 -6.33
CA SER A 52 -4.87 -3.69 -6.90
C SER A 52 -5.53 -3.74 -8.28
N ALA A 53 -5.64 -4.89 -8.93
CA ALA A 53 -6.55 -5.01 -10.07
C ALA A 53 -7.97 -5.12 -9.48
N PRO A 54 -8.90 -4.23 -9.88
CA PRO A 54 -10.29 -4.58 -9.72
C PRO A 54 -10.48 -5.83 -10.56
N LYS A 55 -10.70 -6.99 -9.94
CA LYS A 55 -11.48 -8.07 -10.55
C LYS A 55 -12.78 -7.42 -10.99
N ALA A 56 -12.84 -6.87 -12.23
CA ALA A 56 -13.91 -6.04 -12.77
C ALA A 56 -14.97 -5.73 -11.70
N ALA A 57 -14.60 -4.87 -10.73
CA ALA A 57 -15.40 -4.75 -9.52
C ALA A 57 -16.74 -4.24 -10.01
N ALA A 58 -17.81 -4.98 -9.69
CA ALA A 58 -19.15 -4.57 -10.07
C ALA A 58 -19.28 -3.07 -9.78
N PRO A 59 -19.80 -2.27 -10.73
CA PRO A 59 -19.84 -0.82 -10.57
C PRO A 59 -20.46 -0.51 -9.20
N LEU A 60 -19.72 0.21 -8.35
CA LEU A 60 -20.12 0.55 -6.98
C LEU A 60 -21.59 0.97 -6.99
N THR A 61 -22.39 0.43 -6.08
CA THR A 61 -23.78 0.84 -5.90
C THR A 61 -23.84 2.34 -5.54
N SER A 62 -25.00 3.00 -5.73
CA SER A 62 -25.15 4.42 -5.36
C SER A 62 -24.79 4.65 -3.89
N ALA A 63 -25.23 3.75 -3.01
CA ALA A 63 -24.94 3.79 -1.58
C ALA A 63 -23.44 3.72 -1.28
N GLU A 64 -22.70 2.83 -1.93
CA GLU A 64 -21.25 2.73 -1.75
C GLU A 64 -20.51 3.98 -2.26
N ARG A 65 -21.00 4.61 -3.34
CA ARG A 65 -20.42 5.87 -3.83
C ARG A 65 -20.69 7.03 -2.87
N GLU A 66 -21.90 7.14 -2.36
CA GLU A 66 -22.29 8.16 -1.38
C GLU A 66 -21.47 8.03 -0.10
N GLU A 67 -21.31 6.81 0.40
CA GLU A 67 -20.46 6.50 1.56
C GLU A 67 -19.01 6.92 1.31
N LEU A 68 -18.47 6.56 0.15
CA LEU A 68 -17.11 6.93 -0.23
C LEU A 68 -16.93 8.45 -0.37
N HIS A 69 -17.94 9.18 -0.85
CA HIS A 69 -17.92 10.64 -0.87
C HIS A 69 -17.98 11.23 0.54
N ARG A 70 -18.79 10.67 1.45
CA ARG A 70 -18.86 11.08 2.85
C ARG A 70 -17.51 10.90 3.54
N LEU A 71 -16.95 9.70 3.45
CA LEU A 71 -15.64 9.37 4.05
C LEU A 71 -14.52 10.26 3.51
N ARG A 72 -14.50 10.56 2.20
CA ARG A 72 -13.51 11.48 1.63
C ARG A 72 -13.62 12.90 2.20
N ARG A 73 -14.83 13.38 2.45
CA ARG A 73 -15.06 14.70 3.08
C ARG A 73 -14.58 14.69 4.52
N GLU A 74 -14.90 13.65 5.27
CA GLU A 74 -14.48 13.48 6.66
C GLU A 74 -12.95 13.40 6.79
N VAL A 75 -12.29 12.59 5.97
CA VAL A 75 -10.82 12.52 5.95
C VAL A 75 -10.19 13.87 5.61
N LYS A 76 -10.79 14.63 4.69
CA LYS A 76 -10.31 15.99 4.38
C LYS A 76 -10.44 16.90 5.58
N GLN A 77 -11.56 16.86 6.28
CA GLN A 77 -11.80 17.66 7.49
C GLN A 77 -10.81 17.32 8.61
N LEU A 78 -10.65 16.03 8.92
CA LEU A 78 -9.73 15.54 9.94
C LEU A 78 -8.27 15.95 9.65
N ARG A 79 -7.86 15.93 8.37
CA ARG A 79 -6.52 16.39 7.98
C ARG A 79 -6.32 17.88 8.26
N VAL A 80 -7.33 18.70 7.95
CA VAL A 80 -7.29 20.14 8.22
C VAL A 80 -7.21 20.41 9.72
N GLU A 81 -8.03 19.74 10.53
CA GLU A 81 -8.00 19.86 12.00
C GLU A 81 -6.66 19.45 12.57
N ARG A 82 -6.11 18.31 12.13
CA ARG A 82 -4.78 17.85 12.54
C ARG A 82 -3.71 18.87 12.18
N ASP A 83 -3.79 19.49 11.00
CA ASP A 83 -2.81 20.49 10.56
C ASP A 83 -2.90 21.77 11.38
N ILE A 84 -4.12 22.20 11.75
CA ILE A 84 -4.33 23.35 12.64
C ILE A 84 -3.74 23.06 14.02
N LEU A 85 -4.05 21.90 14.61
CA LEU A 85 -3.53 21.48 15.90
C LEU A 85 -2.00 21.35 15.87
N GLY A 86 -1.45 20.78 14.80
CA GLY A 86 -0.01 20.69 14.57
C GLY A 86 0.67 22.04 14.48
N LYS A 87 0.06 23.01 13.79
CA LYS A 87 0.57 24.39 13.71
C LYS A 87 0.48 25.11 15.04
N ALA A 88 -0.61 24.94 15.78
CA ALA A 88 -0.79 25.54 17.10
C ALA A 88 0.25 24.99 18.09
N THR A 89 0.40 23.67 18.18
CA THR A 89 1.41 23.02 19.03
C THR A 89 2.83 23.45 18.67
N ALA A 90 3.16 23.54 17.37
CA ALA A 90 4.46 24.07 16.92
C ALA A 90 4.65 25.55 17.32
N TRP A 91 3.64 26.39 17.16
CA TRP A 91 3.69 27.80 17.57
C TRP A 91 3.94 27.94 19.08
N PHE A 92 3.22 27.19 19.92
CA PHE A 92 3.42 27.21 21.38
C PHE A 92 4.78 26.66 21.80
N ALA A 93 5.27 25.60 21.15
CA ALA A 93 6.60 25.04 21.41
C ALA A 93 7.72 26.05 21.11
N VAL A 94 7.57 26.85 20.06
CA VAL A 94 8.53 27.93 19.71
C VAL A 94 8.47 29.08 20.71
N LYS A 95 7.28 29.39 21.26
CA LYS A 95 7.07 30.52 22.18
C LYS A 95 7.31 30.20 23.66
N GLY A 96 7.54 28.94 24.03
CA GLY A 96 7.86 28.51 25.39
C GLY A 96 6.69 28.50 26.38
N GLU A 97 5.47 28.77 25.92
CA GLU A 97 4.27 28.66 26.76
C GLU A 97 3.87 27.18 26.84
N LYS A 98 4.17 26.54 27.99
CA LYS A 98 3.67 25.19 28.29
C LYS A 98 2.15 25.21 28.24
N ILE A 99 1.59 24.45 27.29
CA ILE A 99 0.17 24.14 27.26
C ILE A 99 -0.15 23.36 28.55
N PHE A 100 -0.76 24.02 29.53
CA PHE A 100 -1.41 23.34 30.64
C PHE A 100 -2.67 22.72 30.06
N THR A 101 -2.58 21.45 29.66
CA THR A 101 -3.77 20.63 29.44
C THR A 101 -4.22 20.15 30.82
N PRO A 102 -5.29 20.70 31.42
CA PRO A 102 -5.95 19.99 32.51
C PRO A 102 -6.51 18.71 31.88
N SER A 103 -5.84 17.59 32.15
CA SER A 103 -6.42 16.27 31.92
C SER A 103 -7.65 16.18 32.82
N SER A 104 -8.81 16.51 32.27
CA SER A 104 -10.09 16.21 32.88
C SER A 104 -10.49 14.82 32.39
N ASN A 105 -10.12 13.80 33.15
CA ASN A 105 -10.83 12.53 33.11
C ASN A 105 -12.20 12.75 33.75
N SER A 106 -13.28 12.59 32.98
CA SER A 106 -14.62 12.21 33.44
C SER A 106 -15.36 11.55 32.29
#